data_AF-A0A380PUB7-F1
#
_entry.id   AF-A0A380PUB7-F1
#
_cell.length_a   1.000
_cell.length_b   1.000
_cell.length_c   1.000
_cell.angle_alpha   90.00
_cell.angle_beta   90.00
_cell.angle_gamma   90.00
#
_symmetry.space_group_name_H-M   'P 1'
#
loop_
_entity.id
_entity.type
_entity.pdbx_description
1 polymer ?
#
loop_
_entity_poly.entity_id
_entity_poly.type
_entity_poly.pdbx_seq_one_letter_code
_entity_poly.pdbx_strand_id
1 'polypeptide(L)'
;MKSHLLFMAGGLLAISSSAFAMSLNYQEVGYNIEARGARAVVAELARAGQLPAVENNIKLGDDNWIAMAPKLADGGNANFTAGIKSALSSALIYNPAAVLKAVSDSKTLTLSEICTAPADAKDSAAKASFQQRASHTLSTIRNSDMMSQRDSCLAELKKIG
;
A
#
# COMPACT_ATOMS: atom_id res chain seq x y z
N MET A 1 48.45 -36.82 -44.42
CA MET A 1 47.38 -35.85 -44.09
C MET A 1 46.10 -36.61 -43.77
N LYS A 2 45.62 -36.55 -42.52
CA LYS A 2 44.20 -36.70 -42.14
C LYS A 2 44.09 -36.39 -40.65
N SER A 3 43.76 -35.14 -40.34
CA SER A 3 43.50 -34.66 -38.99
C SER A 3 42.16 -35.22 -38.48
N HIS A 4 42.18 -35.76 -37.27
CA HIS A 4 40.98 -36.09 -36.52
C HIS A 4 40.38 -34.79 -35.97
N LEU A 5 39.20 -34.41 -36.47
CA LEU A 5 38.44 -33.29 -35.93
C LEU A 5 37.65 -33.77 -34.70
N LEU A 6 38.01 -33.16 -33.57
CA LEU A 6 37.45 -33.34 -32.25
C LEU A 6 35.97 -32.93 -32.21
N PHE A 7 35.13 -33.82 -31.70
CA PHE A 7 33.79 -33.52 -31.18
C PHE A 7 33.94 -32.64 -29.94
N MET A 8 33.42 -31.41 -29.98
CA MET A 8 33.16 -30.60 -28.78
C MET A 8 31.67 -30.31 -28.72
N ALA A 9 30.94 -31.15 -27.98
CA ALA A 9 29.57 -30.89 -27.58
C ALA A 9 29.58 -29.97 -26.35
N GLY A 10 29.47 -28.67 -26.58
CA GLY A 10 29.27 -27.68 -25.52
C GLY A 10 27.80 -27.61 -25.12
N GLY A 11 27.42 -28.32 -24.05
CA GLY A 11 26.10 -28.19 -23.46
C GLY A 11 25.94 -26.84 -22.75
N LEU A 12 25.09 -25.96 -23.27
CA LEU A 12 24.59 -24.79 -22.52
C LEU A 12 23.66 -25.29 -21.41
N LEU A 13 24.13 -25.28 -20.16
CA LEU A 13 23.26 -25.37 -18.99
C LEU A 13 22.54 -24.03 -18.83
N ALA A 14 21.32 -23.92 -19.35
CA ALA A 14 20.41 -22.85 -19.02
C ALA A 14 20.00 -23.02 -17.55
N ILE A 15 20.62 -22.24 -16.66
CA ILE A 15 20.20 -22.16 -15.25
C ILE A 15 18.87 -21.41 -15.26
N SER A 16 17.76 -22.14 -15.28
CA SER A 16 16.44 -21.56 -15.10
C SER A 16 16.35 -21.06 -13.66
N SER A 17 16.62 -19.77 -13.47
CA SER A 17 16.30 -19.09 -12.22
C SER A 17 14.79 -19.11 -12.05
N SER A 18 14.28 -20.10 -11.32
CA SER A 18 12.93 -20.07 -10.80
C SER A 18 12.86 -18.87 -9.86
N ALA A 19 12.41 -17.73 -10.38
CA ALA A 19 12.00 -16.62 -9.54
C ALA A 19 10.83 -17.15 -8.71
N PHE A 20 11.10 -17.57 -7.47
CA PHE A 20 10.05 -17.84 -6.50
C PHE A 20 9.20 -16.57 -6.45
N ALA A 21 7.92 -16.70 -6.80
CA ALA A 21 6.99 -15.60 -6.67
C ALA A 21 6.96 -15.20 -5.20
N MET A 22 7.28 -13.94 -4.90
CA MET A 22 7.13 -13.38 -3.56
C MET A 22 5.76 -13.74 -3.00
N SER A 23 5.73 -14.32 -1.80
CA SER A 23 4.45 -14.58 -1.14
C SER A 23 3.82 -13.26 -0.72
N LEU A 24 2.48 -13.16 -0.83
CA LEU A 24 1.75 -11.98 -0.37
C LEU A 24 1.59 -12.03 1.15
N ASN A 25 2.71 -11.87 1.85
CA ASN A 25 2.82 -11.77 3.30
C ASN A 25 3.51 -10.46 3.64
N TYR A 26 2.96 -9.69 4.59
CA TYR A 26 3.50 -8.38 4.95
C TYR A 26 4.96 -8.46 5.44
N GLN A 27 5.33 -9.54 6.14
CA GLN A 27 6.69 -9.72 6.64
C GLN A 27 7.68 -9.92 5.49
N GLU A 28 7.30 -10.72 4.49
CA GLU A 28 8.14 -10.99 3.33
C GLU A 28 8.24 -9.77 2.42
N VAL A 29 7.13 -9.07 2.19
CA VAL A 29 7.12 -7.79 1.47
C VAL A 29 8.02 -6.78 2.18
N GLY A 30 7.84 -6.60 3.50
CA GLY A 30 8.66 -5.70 4.31
C GLY A 30 10.15 -6.04 4.24
N TYR A 31 10.51 -7.31 4.44
CA TYR A 31 11.90 -7.79 4.32
C TYR A 31 12.50 -7.45 2.96
N ASN A 32 11.76 -7.70 1.88
CA ASN A 32 12.23 -7.40 0.54
C ASN A 32 12.31 -5.90 0.24
N ILE A 33 11.46 -5.07 0.86
CA ILE A 33 11.57 -3.61 0.73
C ILE A 33 12.88 -3.14 1.35
N GLU A 34 13.26 -3.66 2.52
CA GLU A 34 14.54 -3.35 3.15
C GLU A 34 15.73 -3.88 2.34
N ALA A 35 15.63 -5.10 1.79
CA ALA A 35 16.73 -5.74 1.10
C ALA A 35 17.06 -5.13 -0.29
N ARG A 36 16.04 -4.69 -1.03
CA ARG A 36 16.20 -4.28 -2.45
C ARG A 36 15.41 -3.04 -2.85
N GLY A 37 14.76 -2.38 -1.89
CA GLY A 37 14.04 -1.12 -2.08
C GLY A 37 12.59 -1.31 -2.53
N ALA A 38 11.74 -0.36 -2.11
CA ALA A 38 10.30 -0.41 -2.35
C ALA A 38 9.92 -0.48 -3.83
N ARG A 39 10.61 0.27 -4.70
CA ARG A 39 10.31 0.29 -6.14
C ARG A 39 10.44 -1.08 -6.80
N ALA A 40 11.49 -1.83 -6.45
CA ALA A 40 11.71 -3.17 -6.99
C ALA A 40 10.61 -4.14 -6.52
N VAL A 41 10.23 -4.05 -5.24
CA VAL A 41 9.16 -4.87 -4.66
C VAL A 41 7.82 -4.57 -5.28
N VAL A 42 7.43 -3.30 -5.42
CA VAL A 42 6.16 -2.92 -6.04
C VAL A 42 6.12 -3.38 -7.51
N ALA A 43 7.23 -3.28 -8.24
CA ALA A 43 7.29 -3.80 -9.61
C ALA A 43 7.11 -5.33 -9.67
N GLU A 44 7.62 -6.08 -8.70
CA GLU A 44 7.39 -7.52 -8.62
C GLU A 44 5.94 -7.86 -8.26
N LEU A 45 5.38 -7.21 -7.24
CA LEU A 45 3.96 -7.36 -6.89
C LEU A 45 3.05 -7.02 -8.07
N ALA A 46 3.41 -6.02 -8.88
CA ALA A 46 2.70 -5.67 -10.11
C ALA A 46 2.75 -6.81 -11.15
N ARG A 47 3.95 -7.36 -11.41
CA ARG A 47 4.11 -8.50 -12.34
C ARG A 47 3.37 -9.74 -11.85
N ALA A 48 3.27 -9.93 -10.54
CA ALA A 48 2.52 -11.02 -9.92
C ALA A 48 1.00 -10.77 -9.83
N GLY A 49 0.50 -9.59 -10.22
CA GLY A 49 -0.91 -9.23 -10.13
C GLY A 49 -1.42 -9.05 -8.70
N GLN A 50 -0.53 -8.79 -7.74
CA GLN A 50 -0.82 -8.78 -6.30
C GLN A 50 -1.14 -7.39 -5.74
N LEU A 51 -0.93 -6.30 -6.49
CA LEU A 51 -1.22 -4.94 -6.02
C LEU A 51 -2.67 -4.74 -5.52
N PRO A 52 -3.72 -5.26 -6.19
CA PRO A 52 -5.09 -5.13 -5.68
C PRO A 52 -5.30 -5.80 -4.33
N ALA A 53 -4.59 -6.91 -4.06
CA ALA A 53 -4.69 -7.59 -2.78
C ALA A 53 -3.95 -6.82 -1.67
N VAL A 54 -2.83 -6.15 -1.99
CA VAL A 54 -2.18 -5.20 -1.07
C VAL A 54 -3.14 -4.06 -0.71
N GLU A 55 -3.73 -3.40 -1.70
CA GLU A 55 -4.71 -2.33 -1.50
C GLU A 55 -5.91 -2.82 -0.67
N ASN A 56 -6.39 -4.04 -0.92
CA ASN A 56 -7.51 -4.60 -0.17
C ASN A 56 -7.17 -4.85 1.31
N ASN A 57 -5.96 -5.35 1.63
CA ASN A 57 -5.55 -5.51 3.03
C ASN A 57 -5.49 -4.16 3.76
N ILE A 58 -4.95 -3.12 3.12
CA ILE A 58 -4.96 -1.76 3.66
C ILE A 58 -6.39 -1.28 3.88
N LYS A 59 -7.24 -1.40 2.85
CA LYS A 59 -8.65 -1.00 2.87
C LYS A 59 -9.43 -1.63 4.02
N LEU A 60 -9.14 -2.88 4.36
CA LEU A 60 -9.79 -3.63 5.43
C LEU A 60 -9.26 -3.30 6.84
N GLY A 61 -8.29 -2.41 6.96
CA GLY A 61 -7.81 -1.94 8.25
C GLY A 61 -6.67 -2.75 8.86
N ASP A 62 -5.99 -3.59 8.08
CA ASP A 62 -4.87 -4.40 8.60
C ASP A 62 -3.71 -3.51 9.04
N ASP A 63 -3.37 -3.58 10.34
CA ASP A 63 -2.34 -2.76 10.99
C ASP A 63 -0.99 -2.80 10.26
N ASN A 64 -0.55 -4.01 9.86
CA ASN A 64 0.76 -4.20 9.28
C ASN A 64 0.82 -3.67 7.86
N TRP A 65 -0.24 -3.90 7.07
CA TRP A 65 -0.34 -3.37 5.72
C TRP A 65 -0.49 -1.85 5.71
N ILE A 66 -1.24 -1.27 6.65
CA ILE A 66 -1.32 0.19 6.83
C ILE A 66 0.06 0.77 7.15
N ALA A 67 0.81 0.16 8.07
CA ALA A 67 2.14 0.62 8.44
C ALA A 67 3.14 0.62 7.26
N MET A 68 2.97 -0.29 6.29
CA MET A 68 3.80 -0.35 5.09
C MET A 68 3.34 0.59 3.97
N ALA A 69 2.11 1.10 4.02
CA ALA A 69 1.51 1.89 2.95
C ALA A 69 2.38 3.08 2.48
N PRO A 70 3.06 3.86 3.36
CA PRO A 70 3.97 4.92 2.93
C PRO A 70 5.10 4.40 2.04
N LYS A 71 5.80 3.33 2.45
CA LYS A 71 6.91 2.75 1.68
C LYS A 71 6.43 2.22 0.33
N LEU A 72 5.26 1.58 0.31
CA LEU A 72 4.65 1.05 -0.91
C LEU A 72 4.24 2.18 -1.87
N ALA A 73 3.69 3.27 -1.34
CA ALA A 73 3.36 4.47 -2.11
C ALA A 73 4.61 5.12 -2.73
N ASP A 74 5.72 5.19 -1.98
CA ASP A 74 7.02 5.73 -2.45
C ASP A 74 7.62 4.89 -3.59
N GLY A 75 7.47 3.57 -3.51
CA GLY A 75 7.94 2.64 -4.54
C GLY A 75 7.01 2.55 -5.76
N GLY A 76 5.79 3.07 -5.65
CA GLY A 76 4.72 2.95 -6.63
C GLY A 76 4.83 3.89 -7.83
N ASN A 77 4.00 3.62 -8.84
CA ASN A 77 3.65 4.62 -9.84
C ASN A 77 2.43 5.42 -9.36
N ALA A 78 2.10 6.52 -10.05
CA ALA A 78 1.00 7.40 -9.65
C ALA A 78 -0.35 6.69 -9.49
N ASN A 79 -0.64 5.69 -10.33
CA ASN A 79 -1.89 4.93 -10.24
C ASN A 79 -1.96 4.09 -8.96
N PHE A 80 -0.88 3.36 -8.65
CA PHE A 80 -0.81 2.57 -7.42
C PHE A 80 -0.79 3.48 -6.18
N THR A 81 -0.07 4.60 -6.22
CA THR A 81 -0.09 5.58 -5.13
C THR A 81 -1.50 6.13 -4.88
N ALA A 82 -2.28 6.40 -5.94
CA ALA A 82 -3.69 6.79 -5.81
C ALA A 82 -4.55 5.66 -5.21
N GLY A 83 -4.31 4.41 -5.58
CA GLY A 83 -4.94 3.23 -5.00
C GLY A 83 -4.64 3.10 -3.49
N ILE A 84 -3.38 3.27 -3.08
CA ILE A 84 -2.97 3.30 -1.67
C ILE A 84 -3.66 4.44 -0.91
N LYS A 85 -3.72 5.64 -1.49
CA LYS A 85 -4.44 6.78 -0.88
C LYS A 85 -5.92 6.44 -0.64
N SER A 86 -6.60 5.93 -1.67
CA SER A 86 -7.98 5.49 -1.55
C SER A 86 -8.18 4.38 -0.52
N ALA A 87 -7.27 3.40 -0.46
CA ALA A 87 -7.34 2.31 0.50
C ALA A 87 -7.20 2.82 1.94
N LEU A 88 -6.25 3.72 2.19
CA LEU A 88 -6.08 4.38 3.49
C LEU A 88 -7.29 5.23 3.89
N SER A 89 -7.90 5.94 2.94
CA SER A 89 -9.15 6.66 3.18
C SER A 89 -10.24 5.70 3.67
N SER A 90 -10.46 4.58 2.98
CA SER A 90 -11.42 3.56 3.43
C SER A 90 -11.08 2.99 4.81
N ALA A 91 -9.79 2.78 5.08
CA ALA A 91 -9.29 2.23 6.33
C ALA A 91 -9.60 3.10 7.56
N LEU A 92 -9.88 4.40 7.40
CA LEU A 92 -10.30 5.29 8.49
C LEU A 92 -11.54 4.77 9.24
N ILE A 93 -12.40 3.99 8.57
CA ILE A 93 -13.59 3.42 9.20
C ILE A 93 -13.25 2.24 10.12
N TYR A 94 -12.20 1.48 9.79
CA TYR A 94 -11.85 0.23 10.47
C TYR A 94 -10.73 0.44 11.50
N ASN A 95 -9.74 1.26 11.17
CA ASN A 95 -8.54 1.43 11.96
C ASN A 95 -7.91 2.84 11.80
N PRO A 96 -8.60 3.89 12.29
CA PRO A 96 -8.14 5.26 12.09
C PRO A 96 -6.83 5.56 12.80
N ALA A 97 -6.54 4.92 13.95
CA ALA A 97 -5.30 5.16 14.67
C ALA A 97 -4.08 4.70 13.84
N ALA A 98 -4.11 3.50 13.27
CA ALA A 98 -3.04 3.02 12.41
C ALA A 98 -2.85 3.93 11.18
N VAL A 99 -3.96 4.37 10.56
CA VAL A 99 -3.90 5.27 9.40
C VAL A 99 -3.23 6.59 9.76
N LEU A 100 -3.69 7.26 10.82
CA LEU A 100 -3.14 8.54 11.27
C LEU A 100 -1.65 8.43 11.62
N LYS A 101 -1.24 7.31 12.22
CA LYS A 101 0.17 7.04 12.53
C LYS A 101 1.00 6.82 11.27
N ALA A 102 0.48 6.10 10.28
CA ALA A 102 1.21 5.82 9.05
C ALA A 102 1.46 7.08 8.21
N VAL A 103 0.55 8.06 8.26
CA VAL A 103 0.66 9.29 7.47
C VAL A 103 1.36 10.44 8.18
N SER A 104 1.49 10.42 9.51
CA SER A 104 2.07 11.55 10.26
C SER A 104 3.50 11.88 9.83
N ASP A 105 4.27 10.83 9.51
CA ASP A 105 5.71 10.95 9.24
C ASP A 105 6.03 10.69 7.75
N SER A 106 5.00 10.56 6.91
CA SER A 106 5.16 10.25 5.50
C SER A 106 5.52 11.49 4.68
N LYS A 107 6.46 11.33 3.73
CA LYS A 107 6.83 12.38 2.77
C LYS A 107 5.94 12.38 1.52
N THR A 108 5.25 11.28 1.25
CA THR A 108 4.49 11.06 0.00
C THR A 108 2.99 11.03 0.22
N LEU A 109 2.57 10.70 1.44
CA LEU A 109 1.16 10.65 1.84
C LEU A 109 0.90 11.78 2.81
N THR A 110 -0.02 12.67 2.45
CA THR A 110 -0.44 13.76 3.34
C THR A 110 -1.78 13.45 3.98
N LEU A 111 -2.00 13.97 5.19
CA LEU A 111 -3.27 13.79 5.91
C LEU A 111 -4.48 14.26 5.07
N SER A 112 -4.35 15.39 4.36
CA SER A 112 -5.42 15.93 3.50
C SER A 112 -5.77 15.05 2.31
N GLU A 113 -4.81 14.29 1.78
CA GLU A 113 -5.08 13.34 0.69
C GLU A 113 -5.72 12.04 1.18
N ILE A 114 -5.58 11.72 2.46
CA ILE A 114 -6.15 10.50 3.07
C ILE A 114 -7.49 10.77 3.73
N CYS A 115 -7.67 11.91 4.39
CA CYS A 115 -8.90 12.31 5.06
C CYS A 115 -9.94 12.88 4.09
N THR A 116 -10.19 12.14 3.01
CA THR A 116 -11.15 12.44 1.95
C THR A 116 -11.96 11.17 1.61
N ALA A 117 -12.97 11.30 0.75
CA ALA A 117 -13.76 10.15 0.32
C ALA A 117 -12.91 9.19 -0.54
N PRO A 118 -12.95 7.87 -0.28
CA PRO A 118 -12.27 6.90 -1.11
C PRO A 118 -12.89 6.83 -2.52
N ALA A 119 -12.13 6.33 -3.49
CA ALA A 119 -12.52 6.29 -4.90
C ALA A 119 -13.78 5.43 -5.18
N ASP A 120 -14.13 4.51 -4.29
CA ASP A 120 -15.35 3.70 -4.39
C ASP A 120 -16.61 4.42 -3.86
N ALA A 121 -16.47 5.51 -3.09
CA ALA A 121 -17.57 6.38 -2.67
C ALA A 121 -17.90 7.41 -3.77
N LYS A 122 -18.53 6.92 -4.85
CA LYS A 122 -18.75 7.71 -6.08
C LYS A 122 -19.86 8.75 -5.98
N ASP A 123 -20.99 8.39 -5.38
CA ASP A 123 -22.17 9.25 -5.25
C ASP A 123 -22.24 9.98 -3.90
N SER A 124 -23.14 10.96 -3.79
CA SER A 124 -23.31 11.78 -2.59
C SER A 124 -23.74 10.97 -1.37
N ALA A 125 -24.55 9.92 -1.55
CA ALA A 125 -24.99 9.07 -0.45
C ALA A 125 -23.84 8.21 0.09
N ALA A 126 -23.02 7.64 -0.79
CA ALA A 126 -21.83 6.89 -0.43
C ALA A 126 -20.79 7.77 0.28
N LYS A 127 -20.58 9.00 -0.22
CA LYS A 127 -19.71 10.00 0.41
C LYS A 127 -20.18 10.40 1.80
N ALA A 128 -21.49 10.69 1.96
CA ALA A 128 -22.07 11.02 3.25
C ALA A 128 -21.97 9.85 4.25
N SER A 129 -22.24 8.62 3.80
CA SER A 129 -22.09 7.41 4.61
C SER A 129 -20.64 7.18 5.05
N PHE A 130 -19.69 7.34 4.13
CA PHE A 130 -18.26 7.30 4.45
C PHE A 130 -17.89 8.36 5.49
N GLN A 131 -18.24 9.62 5.25
CA GLN A 131 -17.94 10.74 6.14
C GLN A 131 -18.47 10.48 7.55
N GLN A 132 -19.73 10.02 7.68
CA GLN A 132 -20.34 9.73 8.97
C GLN A 132 -19.59 8.61 9.70
N ARG A 133 -19.31 7.49 9.02
CA ARG A 133 -18.63 6.33 9.63
C ARG A 133 -17.19 6.65 10.02
N ALA A 134 -16.43 7.26 9.12
CA ALA A 134 -15.04 7.63 9.38
C ALA A 134 -14.95 8.67 10.52
N SER A 135 -15.83 9.68 10.52
CA SER A 135 -15.89 10.67 11.61
C SER A 135 -16.22 10.02 12.95
N HIS A 136 -17.16 9.07 12.97
CA HIS A 136 -17.48 8.33 14.18
C HIS A 136 -16.27 7.56 14.71
N THR A 137 -15.60 6.75 13.88
CA THR A 137 -14.44 5.96 14.33
C THR A 137 -13.28 6.86 14.76
N LEU A 138 -12.96 7.93 14.02
CA LEU A 138 -11.95 8.92 14.40
C LEU A 138 -12.28 9.56 15.75
N SER A 139 -13.55 9.87 15.99
CA SER A 139 -14.01 10.45 17.26
C SER A 139 -13.87 9.51 18.45
N THR A 140 -13.47 8.24 18.28
CA THR A 140 -13.16 7.33 19.40
C THR A 140 -11.71 7.43 19.87
N ILE A 141 -10.82 8.04 19.09
CA ILE A 141 -9.42 8.22 19.47
C ILE A 141 -9.35 9.23 20.63
N ARG A 142 -8.83 8.78 21.77
CA ARG A 142 -8.65 9.58 23.01
C ARG A 142 -7.19 9.83 23.37
N ASN A 143 -6.25 9.22 22.65
CA ASN A 143 -4.82 9.41 22.87
C ASN A 143 -4.45 10.89 22.62
N SER A 144 -3.84 11.54 23.61
CA SER A 144 -3.43 12.93 23.55
C SER A 144 -2.52 13.24 22.37
N ASP A 145 -1.61 12.31 22.05
CA ASP A 145 -0.54 12.50 21.07
C ASP A 145 -1.07 12.47 19.62
N MET A 146 -2.30 11.99 19.44
CA MET A 146 -2.95 11.87 18.13
C MET A 146 -4.14 12.82 17.97
N MET A 147 -4.46 13.64 18.99
CA MET A 147 -5.64 14.51 18.95
C MET A 147 -5.54 15.55 17.84
N SER A 148 -4.35 16.12 17.62
CA SER A 148 -4.17 17.11 16.55
C SER A 148 -4.44 16.50 15.17
N GLN A 149 -3.87 15.33 14.87
CA GLN A 149 -4.05 14.62 13.61
C GLN A 149 -5.51 14.17 13.44
N ARG A 150 -6.14 13.68 14.53
CA ARG A 150 -7.56 13.34 14.55
C ARG A 150 -8.42 14.55 14.18
N ASP A 151 -8.20 15.68 14.84
CA ASP A 151 -9.02 16.89 14.67
C ASP A 151 -8.83 17.50 13.29
N SER A 152 -7.60 17.52 12.78
CA SER A 152 -7.31 17.89 11.39
C SER A 152 -8.02 16.96 10.40
N CYS A 153 -7.97 15.64 10.61
CA CYS A 153 -8.64 14.68 9.75
C CYS A 153 -10.17 14.87 9.77
N LEU A 154 -10.76 15.07 10.95
CA LEU A 154 -12.19 15.40 11.09
C LEU A 154 -12.57 16.70 10.39
N ALA A 155 -11.68 17.70 10.38
CA ALA A 155 -11.91 18.96 9.66
C ALA A 155 -11.89 18.76 8.14
N GLU A 156 -11.01 17.90 7.61
CA GLU A 156 -10.99 17.53 6.20
C GLU A 156 -12.25 16.75 5.79
N LEU A 157 -12.66 15.75 6.60
CA LEU A 157 -13.86 14.95 6.31
C LEU A 157 -15.13 15.79 6.23
N LYS A 158 -15.23 16.89 6.98
CA LYS A 158 -16.39 17.81 6.92
C LYS A 158 -16.56 18.50 5.57
N LYS A 159 -15.53 18.52 4.72
CA LYS A 159 -15.54 19.13 3.38
C LYS A 159 -16.08 18.18 2.29
N ILE A 160 -16.35 16.91 2.62
CA ILE A 160 -16.84 15.88 1.68
C ILE A 160 -18.31 16.10 1.28
N GLY A 161 -19.06 16.85 2.10
CA GLY A 161 -20.48 17.17 1.89
C GLY A 161 -20.73 18.25 0.86
#